data_AF-A0A6A3TZY1-F1
#
_entry.id   AF-A0A6A3TZY1-F1
#
_cell.length_a   1.000
_cell.length_b   1.000
_cell.length_c   1.000
_cell.angle_alpha   90.00
_cell.angle_beta   90.00
_cell.angle_gamma   90.00
#
_symmetry.space_group_name_H-M   'P 1'
#
loop_
_entity.id
_entity.type
_entity.pdbx_description
1 polymer ?
#
loop_
_entity_poly.entity_id
_entity_poly.type
_entity_poly.pdbx_seq_one_letter_code
_entity_poly.pdbx_strand_id
1 'polypeptide(L)'
;MSPKTVVTVARAQALEASMSRRGGPPVPASEPQVITNAGVDEGVPPELLQPDHRQHLADRSHQAASQAVGTKRGREAHAPRAREQLLALRY
;
A
#
# COMPACT_ATOMS: atom_id res chain seq x y z
N MET A 1 62.86 2.26 15.72
CA MET A 1 61.56 1.82 15.16
C MET A 1 61.82 0.80 14.07
N SER A 2 61.13 -0.35 14.08
CA SER A 2 61.36 -1.38 13.06
C SER A 2 60.66 -1.00 11.73
N PRO A 3 61.19 -1.40 10.56
CA PRO A 3 60.56 -1.11 9.26
C PRO A 3 59.08 -1.56 9.19
N LYS A 4 58.75 -2.68 9.86
CA LYS A 4 57.39 -3.20 9.95
C LYS A 4 56.44 -2.22 10.66
N THR A 5 56.93 -1.56 11.72
CA THR A 5 56.14 -0.60 12.50
C THR A 5 55.82 0.66 11.70
N VAL A 6 56.73 1.11 10.84
CA VAL A 6 56.52 2.28 9.98
C VAL A 6 55.44 2.01 8.95
N VAL A 7 55.47 0.83 8.31
CA VAL A 7 54.47 0.42 7.32
C VAL A 7 53.07 0.29 7.96
N THR A 8 52.98 -0.28 9.16
CA THR A 8 51.69 -0.39 9.86
C THR A 8 51.12 0.97 10.24
N VAL A 9 51.95 1.91 10.67
CA VAL A 9 51.52 3.26 11.04
C VAL A 9 51.08 4.05 9.81
N ALA A 10 51.83 3.99 8.71
CA ALA A 10 51.45 4.64 7.45
C ALA A 10 50.12 4.10 6.90
N ARG A 11 49.91 2.78 7.00
CA ARG A 11 48.64 2.15 6.59
C ARG A 11 47.48 2.59 7.48
N ALA A 12 47.68 2.69 8.79
CA ALA A 12 46.65 3.15 9.71
C ALA A 12 46.27 4.61 9.45
N GLN A 13 47.25 5.49 9.19
CA GLN A 13 47.00 6.90 8.86
C GLN A 13 46.28 7.06 7.51
N ALA A 14 46.65 6.27 6.50
CA ALA A 14 45.94 6.28 5.22
C ALA A 14 44.48 5.82 5.35
N LEU A 15 44.22 4.83 6.21
CA LEU A 15 42.86 4.37 6.52
C LEU A 15 42.06 5.45 7.27
N GLU A 16 42.66 6.09 8.28
CA GLU A 16 42.04 7.18 9.05
C GLU A 16 41.68 8.37 8.14
N ALA A 17 42.61 8.82 7.28
CA ALA A 17 42.37 9.87 6.30
C ALA A 17 41.26 9.50 5.29
N SER A 18 41.14 8.22 4.90
CA SER A 18 40.08 7.76 4.01
C SER A 18 38.70 7.74 4.67
N MET A 19 38.61 7.45 5.97
CA MET A 19 37.35 7.45 6.72
C MET A 19 36.90 8.87 7.10
N SER A 20 37.85 9.79 7.32
CA SER A 20 37.57 11.20 7.60
C SER A 20 36.80 11.90 6.47
N ARG A 21 36.97 11.43 5.22
CA ARG A 21 36.29 11.97 4.04
C ARG A 21 34.79 11.63 3.95
N ARG A 22 34.27 10.76 4.83
CA ARG A 22 32.87 10.31 4.82
C ARG A 22 31.92 11.26 5.57
N GLY A 23 32.44 12.30 6.22
CA GLY A 23 31.68 13.35 6.92
C GLY A 23 31.23 14.51 6.04
N GLY A 24 31.06 14.31 4.74
CA GLY A 24 30.47 15.33 3.86
C GLY A 24 29.04 15.67 4.29
N PRO A 25 28.52 16.87 3.94
CA PRO A 25 27.14 17.23 4.25
C PRO A 25 26.20 16.15 3.69
N PRO A 26 25.09 15.85 4.41
CA PRO A 26 24.13 14.86 3.95
C PRO A 26 23.67 15.24 2.54
N VAL A 27 23.65 14.25 1.64
CA VAL A 27 23.10 14.44 0.29
C VAL A 27 21.65 14.92 0.48
N PRO A 28 21.26 16.05 -0.12
CA PRO A 28 19.89 16.52 -0.01
C PRO A 28 18.96 15.43 -0.55
N ALA A 29 17.97 15.06 0.26
CA ALA A 29 16.97 14.08 -0.15
C ALA A 29 16.20 14.64 -1.35
N SER A 30 16.09 13.88 -2.44
CA SER A 30 15.19 14.23 -3.53
C SER A 30 13.75 14.25 -3.03
N GLU A 31 12.96 15.21 -3.51
CA GLU A 31 11.53 15.25 -3.21
C GLU A 31 10.85 13.95 -3.65
N PRO A 32 9.86 13.46 -2.89
CA PRO A 32 9.08 12.30 -3.29
C PRO A 32 8.43 12.54 -4.65
N GLN A 33 8.69 11.68 -5.63
CA GLN A 33 8.02 11.72 -6.91
C GLN A 33 6.52 11.46 -6.70
N VAL A 34 5.67 12.46 -6.96
CA VAL A 34 4.22 12.30 -6.93
C VAL A 34 3.77 11.73 -8.27
N ILE A 35 3.41 10.45 -8.29
CA ILE A 35 2.75 9.81 -9.45
C ILE A 35 1.25 9.94 -9.23
N THR A 36 0.60 10.82 -9.99
CA THR A 36 -0.85 11.01 -9.97
C THR A 36 -1.49 10.34 -11.18
N ASN A 37 -2.72 9.83 -11.02
CA ASN A 37 -3.52 9.31 -12.13
C ASN A 37 -4.11 10.42 -13.02
N ALA A 38 -3.66 11.68 -12.86
CA ALA A 38 -4.09 12.78 -13.70
C ALA A 38 -3.74 12.49 -15.17
N GLY A 39 -4.77 12.28 -16.00
CA GLY A 39 -4.63 11.92 -17.42
C GLY A 39 -4.84 10.43 -17.74
N VAL A 40 -5.16 9.59 -16.75
CA VAL A 40 -5.75 8.27 -17.00
C VAL A 40 -7.18 8.47 -17.49
N ASP A 41 -7.54 7.83 -18.60
CA ASP A 41 -8.90 7.84 -19.13
C ASP A 41 -9.86 7.25 -18.08
N GLU A 42 -10.92 8.00 -17.72
CA GLU A 42 -11.85 7.69 -16.60
C GLU A 42 -12.61 6.36 -16.79
N GLY A 43 -12.48 5.74 -17.96
CA GLY A 43 -12.87 4.36 -18.20
C GLY A 43 -12.98 4.08 -19.69
N VAL A 44 -12.84 2.81 -20.08
CA VAL A 44 -13.10 2.38 -21.45
C VAL A 44 -14.61 2.34 -21.67
N PRO A 45 -15.17 3.07 -22.66
CA PRO A 45 -16.58 2.96 -23.01
C PRO A 45 -16.96 1.49 -23.23
N PRO A 46 -18.05 1.00 -22.62
CA PRO A 46 -18.40 -0.42 -22.69
C PRO A 46 -18.62 -0.89 -24.13
N GLU A 47 -19.01 0.01 -25.04
CA GLU A 47 -19.17 -0.24 -26.48
C GLU A 47 -17.87 -0.62 -27.18
N LEU A 48 -16.71 -0.37 -26.57
CA LEU A 48 -15.40 -0.78 -27.09
C LEU A 48 -14.92 -2.13 -26.53
N LEU A 49 -15.56 -2.65 -25.48
CA LEU A 49 -15.21 -3.94 -24.89
C LEU A 49 -15.62 -5.09 -25.82
N GLN A 50 -14.97 -6.25 -25.70
CA GLN A 50 -15.43 -7.45 -26.38
C GLN A 50 -16.84 -7.86 -25.87
N PRO A 51 -17.68 -8.48 -26.72
CA PRO A 51 -19.04 -8.85 -26.36
C PRO A 51 -19.15 -9.64 -25.05
N ASP A 52 -18.27 -10.62 -24.83
CA ASP A 52 -18.26 -11.45 -23.63
C ASP A 52 -18.01 -10.62 -22.35
N HIS A 53 -17.13 -9.63 -22.42
CA HIS A 53 -16.85 -8.73 -21.31
C HIS A 53 -18.02 -7.80 -21.01
N ARG A 54 -18.76 -7.36 -22.04
CA ARG A 54 -20.00 -6.58 -21.83
C ARG A 54 -21.07 -7.42 -21.16
N GLN A 55 -21.25 -8.67 -21.61
CA GLN A 55 -22.21 -9.59 -21.02
C GLN A 55 -21.89 -9.85 -19.55
N HIS A 56 -20.63 -10.11 -19.23
CA HIS A 56 -20.18 -10.29 -17.86
C HIS A 56 -20.44 -9.06 -16.96
N LEU A 57 -20.25 -7.85 -17.48
CA LEU A 57 -20.57 -6.62 -16.75
C LEU A 57 -22.09 -6.47 -16.52
N ALA A 58 -22.90 -6.80 -17.52
CA ALA A 58 -24.35 -6.80 -17.39
C ALA A 58 -24.82 -7.81 -16.33
N ASP A 59 -24.33 -9.05 -16.40
CA ASP A 59 -24.66 -10.12 -15.45
C ASP A 59 -24.27 -9.74 -14.02
N ARG A 60 -23.08 -9.18 -13.85
CA ARG A 60 -22.61 -8.66 -12.55
C ARG A 60 -23.50 -7.54 -12.02
N SER A 61 -23.95 -6.61 -12.87
CA SER A 61 -24.86 -5.53 -12.48
C SER A 61 -26.20 -6.07 -11.96
N HIS A 62 -26.78 -7.05 -12.68
CA HIS A 62 -27.99 -7.74 -12.25
C HIS A 62 -27.82 -8.48 -10.93
N GLN A 63 -26.67 -9.15 -10.75
CA GLN A 63 -26.33 -9.84 -9.50
C GLN A 63 -26.17 -8.84 -8.34
N ALA A 64 -25.49 -7.72 -8.56
CA ALA A 64 -25.30 -6.67 -7.55
C ALA A 64 -26.63 -6.03 -7.13
N ALA A 65 -27.52 -5.76 -8.09
CA ALA A 65 -28.88 -5.27 -7.81
C ALA A 65 -29.68 -6.29 -6.98
N SER A 66 -29.57 -7.58 -7.32
CA SER A 66 -30.24 -8.65 -6.58
C SER A 66 -29.70 -8.81 -5.15
N GLN A 67 -28.39 -8.66 -4.94
CA GLN A 67 -27.78 -8.66 -3.61
C GLN A 67 -28.17 -7.42 -2.79
N ALA A 68 -28.24 -6.23 -3.40
CA ALA A 68 -28.70 -5.02 -2.73
C ALA A 68 -30.18 -5.13 -2.28
N VAL A 69 -31.02 -5.84 -3.04
CA VAL A 69 -32.40 -6.14 -2.66
C VAL A 69 -32.46 -7.25 -1.59
N GLY A 70 -31.64 -8.30 -1.72
CA GLY A 70 -31.56 -9.41 -0.76
C GLY A 70 -31.02 -9.03 0.62
N THR A 71 -30.10 -8.07 0.69
CA THR A 71 -29.53 -7.58 1.97
C THR A 71 -30.51 -6.73 2.78
N LYS A 72 -31.53 -6.10 2.16
CA LYS A 72 -32.60 -5.42 2.90
C LYS A 72 -33.50 -6.40 3.66
N ARG A 73 -33.76 -7.60 3.13
CA ARG A 73 -34.54 -8.64 3.82
C ARG A 73 -33.71 -9.58 4.70
N GLY A 74 -32.43 -9.77 4.39
CA GLY A 74 -31.56 -10.71 5.12
C GLY A 74 -30.89 -10.14 6.38
N ARG A 75 -30.76 -8.80 6.49
CA ARG A 75 -30.09 -8.18 7.65
C ARG A 75 -30.91 -8.25 8.94
N GLU A 76 -32.24 -8.27 8.85
CA GLU A 76 -33.11 -8.49 10.01
C GLU A 76 -33.07 -9.95 10.49
N ALA A 77 -32.90 -10.91 9.58
CA ALA A 77 -32.88 -12.34 9.92
C ALA A 77 -31.55 -12.81 10.55
N HIS A 78 -30.44 -12.09 10.35
CA HIS A 78 -29.11 -12.48 10.84
C HIS A 78 -28.65 -11.77 12.12
N ALA A 79 -29.51 -10.96 12.75
CA ALA A 79 -29.25 -10.46 14.11
C ALA A 79 -30.38 -10.79 15.09
N PRO A 80 -30.74 -12.07 15.31
CA PRO A 80 -31.54 -12.41 16.47
C PRO A 80 -30.58 -12.46 17.65
N ARG A 81 -30.20 -11.30 18.21
CA ARG A 81 -29.65 -11.10 19.57
C ARG A 81 -28.87 -9.80 19.67
N ALA A 82 -29.51 -8.72 20.11
CA ALA A 82 -28.80 -7.58 20.70
C ALA A 82 -29.72 -6.62 21.46
N ARG A 83 -30.69 -7.13 22.24
CA ARG A 83 -31.36 -6.27 23.24
C ARG A 83 -31.43 -6.93 24.59
N GLU A 84 -31.99 -8.13 24.67
CA GLU A 84 -32.07 -8.90 25.92
C GLU A 84 -30.68 -9.32 26.44
N GLN A 85 -29.78 -9.73 25.53
CA GLN A 85 -28.40 -10.05 25.89
C GLN A 85 -27.61 -8.82 26.38
N LEU A 86 -27.88 -7.63 25.85
CA LEU A 86 -27.26 -6.39 26.32
C LEU A 86 -27.83 -5.93 27.67
N LEU A 87 -29.11 -6.21 27.94
CA LEU A 87 -29.74 -5.93 29.24
C LEU A 87 -29.24 -6.87 30.34
N ALA A 88 -28.93 -8.13 30.00
CA ALA A 88 -28.40 -9.12 30.94
C ALA A 88 -26.98 -8.81 31.44
N LEU A 89 -26.20 -8.01 30.71
CA LEU A 89 -24.87 -7.52 31.14
C LEU A 89 -24.95 -6.33 32.11
N ARG A 90 -26.14 -5.79 32.36
CA ARG A 90 -26.33 -4.59 33.19
C ARG A 90 -26.56 -4.91 34.68
N TYR A 91 -26.68 -6.18 35.05
CA TYR A 91 -26.85 -6.63 36.45
C TYR A 91 -25.68 -7.53 36.87
#